data_AF-A0A2H0B9Y0-F1
#
_entry.id   AF-A0A2H0B9Y0-F1
#
_cell.length_a   1.000
_cell.length_b   1.000
_cell.length_c   1.000
_cell.angle_alpha   90.00
_cell.angle_beta   90.00
_cell.angle_gamma   90.00
#
_symmetry.space_group_name_H-M   'P 1'
#
loop_
_entity.id
_entity.type
_entity.pdbx_description
1 polymer ?
#
loop_
_entity_poly.entity_id
_entity_poly.type
_entity_poly.pdbx_seq_one_letter_code
_entity_poly.pdbx_strand_id
1 'polypeptide(L)'
;MDKNTIIGILLIVGIFGIFALINQPSEKEIANARKQRDSIEKVIGDSLKVIALQQSTSNNSVPKLSSSDTVNTILPDSLIEKNNQEIFGDFGKAAEGEQKYISLENNKIKVIFSTFGGRPYTVELKEYHTYDSLPVILFDGDSTVFGLNFFSQNKSISTNNLFFSPVSTDTVLKADKSAAKVIMRLNAGEGRYLEYVYELEPNTYKMKFRINTIGFDKVITNNANYIDLNWYINVRQQEKGADFENSYTTVYYKFADDEVNYLSETKDSKEDLRTKVKWIAFKQQFFSSVLVANDAFPSATVYSNKYVGTKKRLLKVLKSEITIPFNSKPSESCDMIFYFGPNHFTTLSNQGIPDLEKLVPLGWGIFGWINRFAVIPIFNFLNNFISNYGIIILLLTLIIKLVLFPLTYKSYVSTAKMKVLKPQIDEIHSRIPKDKTMERQQATMALYKRVGVSPLGGCLPMMLQMPILFAMFRFFPASIELRQKSFLWATDLSSYDSVLSLGFNIPFYGDHVSLFCLLMTASTIIYTFQQNKMNPTSTTMPGMKVMMYLMPLMFLFMFNSYASGLSYYYLLANLFTFAQIFLIRRFVDEKAILAKLNENKKKPEKKSKFQERLELMAKQRKLKK
;
A
#
# COMPACT_ATOMS: atom_id res chain seq x y z
N MET A 1 -5.49 8.34 42.26
CA MET A 1 -4.22 8.27 41.51
C MET A 1 -3.16 8.80 42.47
N ASP A 2 -2.16 8.02 42.86
CA ASP A 2 -1.19 8.47 43.86
C ASP A 2 -0.41 9.69 43.35
N LYS A 3 0.00 10.59 44.25
CA LYS A 3 0.82 11.77 43.91
C LYS A 3 2.06 11.37 43.08
N ASN A 4 2.64 10.21 43.36
CA ASN A 4 3.79 9.67 42.62
C ASN A 4 3.44 9.26 41.17
N THR A 5 2.19 8.90 40.88
CA THR A 5 1.72 8.60 39.51
C THR A 5 1.48 9.88 38.72
N ILE A 6 0.92 10.92 39.35
CA ILE A 6 0.75 12.25 38.73
C ILE A 6 2.12 12.87 38.43
N ILE A 7 3.04 12.80 39.40
CA ILE A 7 4.43 13.26 39.23
C ILE A 7 5.13 12.45 38.14
N GLY A 8 4.92 11.13 38.06
CA GLY A 8 5.46 10.30 36.99
C GLY A 8 4.94 10.67 35.60
N ILE A 9 3.66 10.97 35.45
CA ILE A 9 3.07 11.43 34.18
C ILE A 9 3.60 12.83 33.80
N LEU A 10 3.67 13.75 34.76
CA LEU A 10 4.25 15.08 34.54
C LEU A 10 5.74 15.02 34.18
N LEU A 11 6.49 14.09 34.78
CA LEU A 11 7.89 13.85 34.43
C LEU A 11 8.02 13.23 33.04
N ILE A 12 7.14 12.31 32.63
CA ILE A 12 7.18 11.74 31.28
C ILE A 12 6.83 12.80 30.23
N VAL A 13 5.77 13.60 30.45
CA VAL A 13 5.41 14.72 29.57
C VAL A 13 6.53 15.77 29.53
N GLY A 14 7.15 16.06 30.68
CA GLY A 14 8.32 16.92 30.79
C GLY A 14 9.53 16.38 30.05
N ILE A 15 9.83 15.07 30.15
CA ILE A 15 10.93 14.41 29.45
C ILE A 15 10.69 14.43 27.94
N PHE A 16 9.46 14.17 27.46
CA PHE A 16 9.14 14.26 26.04
C PHE A 16 9.18 15.71 25.53
N GLY A 17 8.74 16.69 26.34
CA GLY A 17 8.87 18.11 26.02
C GLY A 17 10.33 18.57 25.96
N ILE A 18 11.15 18.13 26.91
CA ILE A 18 12.60 18.41 26.95
C ILE A 18 13.32 17.67 25.82
N PHE A 19 12.96 16.43 25.51
CA PHE A 19 13.50 15.68 24.36
C PHE A 19 13.14 16.34 23.03
N ALA A 20 11.93 16.89 22.90
CA ALA A 20 11.52 17.67 21.73
C ALA A 20 12.27 19.01 21.63
N LEU A 21 12.58 19.66 22.74
CA LEU A 21 13.39 20.89 22.78
C LEU A 21 14.88 20.64 22.54
N ILE A 22 15.43 19.54 23.06
CA ILE A 22 16.86 19.16 22.88
C ILE A 22 17.13 18.63 21.47
N ASN A 23 16.15 17.96 20.84
CA ASN A 23 16.27 17.48 19.46
C ASN A 23 15.69 18.45 18.42
N GLN A 24 15.33 19.67 18.80
CA GLN A 24 15.21 20.74 17.82
C GLN A 24 16.62 21.04 17.28
N PRO A 25 16.84 20.96 15.95
CA PRO A 25 18.15 21.25 15.38
C PRO A 25 18.57 22.67 15.75
N SER A 26 19.80 22.84 16.25
CA SER A 26 20.25 24.14 16.75
C SER A 26 20.24 25.19 15.64
N GLU A 27 20.06 26.49 15.95
CA GLU A 27 20.11 27.55 14.94
C GLU A 27 21.41 27.53 14.13
N LYS A 28 22.53 27.08 14.72
CA LYS A 28 23.80 26.87 14.01
C LYS A 28 23.77 25.67 13.06
N GLU A 29 23.08 24.59 13.39
CA GLU A 29 22.89 23.45 12.48
C GLU A 29 21.88 23.77 11.37
N ILE A 30 20.81 24.52 11.67
CA ILE A 30 19.89 25.04 10.65
C ILE A 30 20.61 26.05 9.76
N ALA A 31 21.44 26.92 10.32
CA ALA A 31 22.25 27.88 9.55
C ALA A 31 23.38 27.19 8.77
N ASN A 32 23.99 26.12 9.28
CA ASN A 32 24.99 25.34 8.54
C ASN A 32 24.34 24.45 7.48
N ALA A 33 23.15 23.91 7.72
CA ALA A 33 22.36 23.19 6.72
C ALA A 33 21.81 24.15 5.65
N ARG A 34 21.44 25.38 6.02
CA ARG A 34 21.15 26.47 5.08
C ARG A 34 22.40 26.90 4.33
N LYS A 35 23.54 27.11 4.97
CA LYS A 35 24.81 27.42 4.29
C LYS A 35 25.28 26.28 3.39
N GLN A 36 25.07 25.02 3.77
CA GLN A 36 25.34 23.86 2.93
C GLN A 36 24.36 23.80 1.76
N ARG A 37 23.07 24.05 1.99
CA ARG A 37 22.06 24.16 0.92
C ARG A 37 22.35 25.32 -0.01
N ASP A 38 22.69 26.49 0.50
CA ASP A 38 23.03 27.69 -0.26
C ASP A 38 24.37 27.49 -0.97
N SER A 39 25.34 26.79 -0.39
CA SER A 39 26.59 26.42 -1.08
C SER A 39 26.37 25.35 -2.13
N ILE A 40 25.46 24.40 -1.89
CA ILE A 40 25.08 23.37 -2.86
C ILE A 40 24.24 24.01 -3.97
N GLU A 41 23.35 24.96 -3.70
CA GLU A 41 22.61 25.74 -4.69
C GLU A 41 23.51 26.70 -5.44
N LYS A 42 24.57 27.22 -4.82
CA LYS A 42 25.56 28.05 -5.49
C LYS A 42 26.51 27.20 -6.33
N VAL A 43 26.92 26.02 -5.88
CA VAL A 43 27.70 25.05 -6.67
C VAL A 43 26.85 24.43 -7.77
N ILE A 44 25.57 24.15 -7.54
CA ILE A 44 24.60 23.71 -8.55
C ILE A 44 24.31 24.88 -9.50
N GLY A 45 24.16 26.11 -9.01
CA GLY A 45 23.94 27.30 -9.82
C GLY A 45 25.16 27.68 -10.65
N ASP A 46 26.36 27.53 -10.11
CA ASP A 46 27.62 27.78 -10.80
C ASP A 46 27.98 26.61 -11.73
N SER A 47 27.67 25.37 -11.37
CA SER A 47 27.77 24.23 -12.31
C SER A 47 26.68 24.27 -13.37
N LEU A 48 25.48 24.76 -13.09
CA LEU A 48 24.44 25.04 -14.08
C LEU A 48 24.81 26.25 -14.93
N LYS A 49 25.53 27.26 -14.41
CA LYS A 49 26.11 28.34 -15.21
C LYS A 49 27.30 27.88 -16.03
N VAL A 50 28.13 26.96 -15.53
CA VAL A 50 29.23 26.35 -16.29
C VAL A 50 28.69 25.39 -17.33
N ILE A 51 27.63 24.62 -17.04
CA ILE A 51 26.89 23.79 -17.98
C ILE A 51 26.13 24.68 -18.97
N ALA A 52 25.55 25.81 -18.54
CA ALA A 52 24.91 26.79 -19.43
C ALA A 52 25.94 27.57 -20.26
N LEU A 53 27.14 27.82 -19.74
CA LEU A 53 28.26 28.44 -20.46
C LEU A 53 28.88 27.45 -21.45
N GLN A 54 29.04 26.18 -21.07
CA GLN A 54 29.46 25.07 -21.93
C GLN A 54 28.38 24.72 -22.98
N GLN A 55 27.10 24.85 -22.63
CA GLN A 55 25.97 24.76 -23.57
C GLN A 55 25.89 26.02 -24.44
N SER A 56 26.29 27.20 -23.97
CA SER A 56 26.33 28.43 -24.80
C SER A 56 27.53 28.48 -25.74
N THR A 57 28.65 27.81 -25.42
CA THR A 57 29.77 27.62 -26.35
C THR A 57 29.65 26.39 -27.24
N SER A 58 28.73 25.46 -26.92
CA SER A 58 28.39 24.31 -27.78
C SER A 58 27.11 24.49 -28.59
N ASN A 59 26.30 25.52 -28.31
CA ASN A 59 25.12 25.90 -29.09
C ASN A 59 25.45 27.05 -30.06
N ASN A 60 26.32 26.77 -31.03
CA ASN A 60 26.16 27.39 -32.34
C ASN A 60 25.37 26.40 -33.21
N SER A 61 24.07 26.29 -32.93
CA SER A 61 22.96 26.11 -33.90
C SER A 61 21.68 25.64 -33.20
N VAL A 62 20.58 26.31 -33.58
CA VAL A 62 19.15 26.02 -33.35
C VAL A 62 18.50 26.64 -32.08
N PRO A 63 17.58 27.62 -32.25
CA PRO A 63 16.87 28.31 -31.16
C PRO A 63 15.59 27.61 -30.69
N LYS A 64 15.25 27.81 -29.41
CA LYS A 64 14.00 27.38 -28.75
C LYS A 64 13.07 28.59 -28.65
N LEU A 65 11.93 28.58 -29.35
CA LEU A 65 10.90 29.63 -29.25
C LEU A 65 10.05 29.43 -27.98
N SER A 66 10.04 30.42 -27.10
CA SER A 66 9.04 30.64 -26.05
C SER A 66 8.17 31.83 -26.44
N SER A 67 6.85 31.62 -26.47
CA SER A 67 5.84 32.59 -26.85
C SER A 67 5.59 33.64 -25.76
N SER A 68 6.30 34.76 -25.85
CA SER A 68 5.84 36.11 -25.47
C SER A 68 6.98 37.10 -25.66
N ASP A 69 7.32 37.35 -26.92
CA ASP A 69 7.80 38.64 -27.43
C ASP A 69 7.77 38.56 -28.95
N THR A 70 7.07 39.51 -29.56
CA THR A 70 6.74 39.53 -30.98
C THR A 70 7.97 39.90 -31.80
N VAL A 71 8.76 38.90 -32.21
CA VAL A 71 9.57 38.95 -33.42
C VAL A 71 9.39 37.63 -34.16
N ASN A 72 8.47 37.63 -35.12
CA ASN A 72 8.32 36.60 -36.13
C ASN A 72 9.62 36.50 -36.95
N THR A 73 10.55 35.64 -36.53
CA THR A 73 11.49 35.02 -37.45
C THR A 73 10.95 33.64 -37.77
N ILE A 74 10.01 33.62 -38.73
CA ILE A 74 9.58 32.39 -39.38
C ILE A 74 10.82 31.86 -40.10
N LEU A 75 11.48 30.85 -39.52
CA LEU A 75 12.49 30.09 -40.24
C LEU A 75 11.82 29.55 -41.51
N PRO A 76 12.43 29.70 -42.70
CA PRO A 76 11.94 29.05 -43.91
C PRO A 76 11.67 27.57 -43.68
N ASP A 77 10.53 27.05 -44.16
CA ASP A 77 10.11 25.64 -44.01
C ASP A 77 11.22 24.66 -44.44
N SER A 78 12.03 25.04 -45.44
CA SER A 78 13.17 24.26 -45.93
C SER A 78 14.31 24.08 -44.90
N LEU A 79 14.53 25.05 -44.01
CA LEU A 79 15.53 24.95 -42.95
C LEU A 79 15.04 24.07 -41.78
N ILE A 80 13.75 24.10 -41.50
CA ILE A 80 13.11 23.25 -40.47
C ILE A 80 13.16 21.79 -40.92
N GLU A 81 12.80 21.50 -42.18
CA GLU A 81 12.86 20.14 -42.73
C GLU A 81 14.29 19.59 -42.69
N LYS A 82 15.28 20.40 -43.10
CA LYS A 82 16.70 20.01 -43.05
C LYS A 82 17.17 19.73 -41.61
N ASN A 83 16.84 20.59 -40.67
CA ASN A 83 17.18 20.40 -39.26
C ASN A 83 16.52 19.14 -38.68
N ASN A 84 15.24 18.91 -38.99
CA ASN A 84 14.52 17.71 -38.56
C ASN A 84 15.14 16.44 -39.15
N GLN A 85 15.60 16.48 -40.39
CA GLN A 85 16.31 15.35 -41.00
C GLN A 85 17.70 15.13 -40.36
N GLU A 86 18.40 16.20 -39.96
CA GLU A 86 19.64 16.10 -39.19
C GLU A 86 19.43 15.47 -37.81
N ILE A 87 18.36 15.81 -37.09
CA ILE A 87 18.06 15.29 -35.74
C ILE A 87 17.41 13.91 -35.78
N PHE A 88 16.42 13.69 -36.65
CA PHE A 88 15.54 12.52 -36.63
C PHE A 88 15.73 11.55 -37.82
N GLY A 89 16.58 11.89 -38.80
CA GLY A 89 16.88 11.02 -39.94
C GLY A 89 15.63 10.66 -40.75
N ASP A 90 15.37 9.37 -40.91
CA ASP A 90 14.20 8.82 -41.61
C ASP A 90 12.85 9.30 -41.05
N PHE A 91 12.83 9.80 -39.81
CA PHE A 91 11.66 10.32 -39.12
C PHE A 91 11.54 11.86 -39.18
N GLY A 92 12.39 12.56 -39.94
CA GLY A 92 12.37 14.03 -40.02
C GLY A 92 10.99 14.60 -40.35
N LYS A 93 10.25 13.96 -41.26
CA LYS A 93 8.85 14.36 -41.59
C LYS A 93 7.86 14.13 -40.46
N ALA A 94 8.11 13.15 -39.59
CA ALA A 94 7.27 12.87 -38.43
C ALA A 94 7.60 13.77 -37.23
N ALA A 95 8.66 14.57 -37.28
CA ALA A 95 8.98 15.54 -36.24
C ALA A 95 8.08 16.79 -36.30
N GLU A 96 7.39 16.99 -37.43
CA GLU A 96 6.45 18.09 -37.63
C GLU A 96 5.03 17.56 -37.75
N GLY A 97 4.08 18.22 -37.09
CA GLY A 97 2.70 17.83 -37.11
C GLY A 97 1.86 18.57 -36.09
N GLU A 98 0.55 18.34 -36.15
CA GLU A 98 -0.41 18.88 -35.20
C GLU A 98 -0.78 17.79 -34.19
N GLN A 99 -0.74 18.15 -32.90
CA GLN A 99 -1.16 17.25 -31.83
C GLN A 99 -2.69 17.15 -31.82
N LYS A 100 -3.20 15.97 -32.19
CA LYS A 100 -4.63 15.63 -32.22
C LYS A 100 -4.94 14.58 -31.18
N TYR A 101 -6.21 14.51 -30.80
CA TYR A 101 -6.70 13.59 -29.77
C TYR A 101 -7.75 12.65 -30.33
N ILE A 102 -7.64 11.36 -29.97
CA ILE A 102 -8.57 10.31 -30.38
C ILE A 102 -9.06 9.61 -29.12
N SER A 103 -10.37 9.56 -28.93
CA SER A 103 -11.01 8.90 -27.78
C SER A 103 -11.41 7.49 -28.15
N LEU A 104 -11.05 6.52 -27.31
CA LEU A 104 -11.54 5.14 -27.34
C LEU A 104 -12.18 4.84 -25.99
N GLU A 105 -13.46 4.49 -25.97
CA GLU A 105 -14.16 4.21 -24.72
C GLU A 105 -15.06 2.97 -24.80
N ASN A 106 -15.28 2.35 -23.64
CA ASN A 106 -16.38 1.43 -23.40
C ASN A 106 -17.17 1.93 -22.19
N ASN A 107 -17.94 1.05 -21.54
CA ASN A 107 -18.69 1.37 -20.33
C ASN A 107 -17.84 1.44 -19.05
N LYS A 108 -16.61 0.93 -19.05
CA LYS A 108 -15.71 0.84 -17.88
C LYS A 108 -14.63 1.92 -17.89
N ILE A 109 -14.00 2.14 -19.04
CA ILE A 109 -12.87 3.06 -19.20
C ILE A 109 -13.04 3.95 -20.42
N LYS A 110 -12.41 5.11 -20.37
CA LYS A 110 -12.21 6.02 -21.50
C LYS A 110 -10.73 6.36 -21.60
N VAL A 111 -10.15 6.11 -22.76
CA VAL A 111 -8.75 6.40 -23.07
C VAL A 111 -8.70 7.45 -24.17
N ILE A 112 -8.03 8.55 -23.91
CA ILE A 112 -7.73 9.57 -24.92
C ILE A 112 -6.28 9.35 -25.33
N PHE A 113 -6.05 9.16 -26.62
CA PHE A 113 -4.72 9.04 -27.22
C PHE A 113 -4.30 10.37 -27.83
N SER A 114 -2.99 10.63 -27.80
CA SER A 114 -2.40 11.74 -28.53
C SER A 114 -1.64 11.24 -29.75
N THR A 115 -1.79 11.93 -30.89
CA THR A 115 -0.97 11.68 -32.07
C THR A 115 0.50 12.02 -31.82
N PHE A 116 0.80 12.95 -30.90
CA PHE A 116 2.17 13.19 -30.45
C PHE A 116 2.60 12.07 -29.49
N GLY A 117 3.59 11.29 -29.88
CA GLY A 117 4.00 10.08 -29.17
C GLY A 117 3.20 8.82 -29.49
N GLY A 118 2.04 8.94 -30.14
CA GLY A 118 1.14 7.82 -30.41
C GLY A 118 0.64 7.13 -29.12
N ARG A 119 0.55 7.87 -28.02
CA ARG A 119 0.48 7.32 -26.66
C ARG A 119 -0.87 7.55 -25.97
N PRO A 120 -1.25 6.73 -24.96
CA PRO A 120 -2.30 7.10 -24.02
C PRO A 120 -1.96 8.43 -23.34
N TYR A 121 -2.81 9.43 -23.55
CA TYR A 121 -2.69 10.78 -23.01
C TYR A 121 -3.49 10.94 -21.72
N THR A 122 -4.72 10.41 -21.68
CA THR A 122 -5.58 10.40 -20.50
C THR A 122 -6.26 9.04 -20.36
N VAL A 123 -6.36 8.54 -19.13
CA VAL A 123 -7.17 7.35 -18.82
C VAL A 123 -8.13 7.66 -17.67
N GLU A 124 -9.43 7.55 -17.95
CA GLU A 124 -10.53 7.75 -17.01
C GLU A 124 -11.20 6.40 -16.69
N LEU A 125 -11.48 6.16 -15.40
CA LEU A 125 -12.28 5.03 -14.93
C LEU A 125 -13.72 5.48 -14.67
N LYS A 126 -14.63 5.17 -15.60
CA LYS A 126 -15.98 5.79 -15.70
C LYS A 126 -16.91 5.48 -14.54
N GLU A 127 -16.63 4.42 -13.79
CA GLU A 127 -17.45 3.99 -12.64
C GLU A 127 -17.02 4.59 -11.31
N TYR A 128 -15.92 5.36 -11.28
CA TYR A 128 -15.29 5.82 -10.05
C TYR A 128 -15.10 7.33 -10.02
N HIS A 129 -15.28 7.91 -8.84
CA HIS A 129 -15.07 9.32 -8.57
C HIS A 129 -14.01 9.51 -7.47
N THR A 130 -13.28 10.61 -7.47
CA THR A 130 -12.34 11.01 -6.40
C THR A 130 -13.10 11.43 -5.15
N TYR A 131 -12.38 11.60 -4.04
CA TYR A 131 -12.97 12.06 -2.77
C TYR A 131 -13.67 13.43 -2.86
N ASP A 132 -13.30 14.27 -3.84
CA ASP A 132 -13.92 15.57 -4.15
C ASP A 132 -14.95 15.48 -5.30
N SER A 133 -15.44 14.27 -5.60
CA SER A 133 -16.49 13.98 -6.60
C SER A 133 -16.12 14.25 -8.07
N LEU A 134 -14.82 14.40 -8.38
CA LEU A 134 -14.34 14.49 -9.76
C LEU A 134 -14.17 13.08 -10.37
N PRO A 135 -14.13 12.92 -11.70
CA PRO A 135 -13.82 11.62 -12.30
C PRO A 135 -12.45 11.08 -11.89
N VAL A 136 -12.32 9.77 -11.68
CA VAL A 136 -11.01 9.14 -11.45
C VAL A 136 -10.22 9.11 -12.76
N ILE A 137 -9.16 9.91 -12.80
CA ILE A 137 -8.20 9.98 -13.90
C ILE A 137 -6.87 9.42 -13.41
N LEU A 138 -6.41 8.30 -13.98
CA LEU A 138 -5.15 7.66 -13.57
C LEU A 138 -3.94 8.54 -13.90
N PHE A 139 -3.99 9.21 -15.05
CA PHE A 139 -3.01 10.16 -15.54
C PHE A 139 -3.60 10.99 -16.69
N ASP A 140 -3.03 12.17 -16.93
CA ASP A 140 -3.41 13.10 -17.99
C ASP A 140 -2.25 14.00 -18.46
N GLY A 141 -2.16 14.20 -19.77
CA GLY A 141 -1.20 15.12 -20.37
C GLY A 141 0.26 14.79 -20.11
N ASP A 142 1.00 15.74 -19.56
CA ASP A 142 2.44 15.61 -19.29
C ASP A 142 2.72 14.82 -18.01
N SER A 143 1.67 14.35 -17.32
CA SER A 143 1.82 13.44 -16.17
C SER A 143 2.09 12.00 -16.59
N THR A 144 2.20 11.70 -17.88
CA THR A 144 2.55 10.37 -18.39
C THR A 144 3.52 10.46 -19.55
N VAL A 145 4.38 9.46 -19.73
CA VAL A 145 5.20 9.23 -20.92
C VAL A 145 5.06 7.75 -21.28
N PHE A 146 4.89 7.46 -22.56
CA PHE A 146 4.82 6.09 -23.06
C PHE A 146 5.32 6.06 -24.50
N GLY A 147 6.54 5.58 -24.71
CA GLY A 147 7.13 5.58 -26.05
C GLY A 147 8.43 4.79 -26.13
N LEU A 148 8.82 4.46 -27.36
CA LEU A 148 10.00 3.68 -27.66
C LEU A 148 11.22 4.58 -27.84
N ASN A 149 12.37 4.07 -27.43
CA ASN A 149 13.68 4.61 -27.71
C ASN A 149 14.49 3.55 -28.48
N PHE A 150 15.06 3.96 -29.61
CA PHE A 150 15.91 3.12 -30.44
C PHE A 150 16.90 3.96 -31.23
N PHE A 151 17.92 3.32 -31.80
CA PHE A 151 18.87 4.00 -32.68
C PHE A 151 18.52 3.76 -34.16
N SER A 152 18.57 4.84 -34.94
CA SER A 152 18.43 4.81 -36.40
C SER A 152 19.49 5.72 -37.00
N GLN A 153 20.31 5.22 -37.93
CA GLN A 153 21.42 5.98 -38.53
C GLN A 153 22.35 6.63 -37.50
N ASN A 154 22.68 5.91 -36.41
CA ASN A 154 23.44 6.41 -35.26
C ASN A 154 22.81 7.58 -34.48
N LYS A 155 21.52 7.87 -34.70
CA LYS A 155 20.75 8.88 -33.96
C LYS A 155 19.81 8.20 -32.99
N SER A 156 19.70 8.75 -31.78
CA SER A 156 18.75 8.29 -30.78
C SER A 156 17.37 8.84 -31.12
N ILE A 157 16.47 7.96 -31.54
CA ILE A 157 15.09 8.29 -31.84
C ILE A 157 14.22 7.96 -30.63
N SER A 158 13.40 8.92 -30.21
CA SER A 158 12.34 8.70 -29.22
C SER A 158 11.00 8.98 -29.86
N THR A 159 10.09 7.99 -29.83
CA THR A 159 8.76 8.16 -30.40
C THR A 159 7.97 9.26 -29.68
N ASN A 160 8.29 9.55 -28.41
CA ASN A 160 7.63 10.60 -27.62
C ASN A 160 7.79 12.01 -28.22
N ASN A 161 8.75 12.20 -29.12
CA ASN A 161 9.03 13.48 -29.78
C ASN A 161 8.52 13.53 -31.22
N LEU A 162 7.73 12.55 -31.65
CA LEU A 162 7.30 12.38 -33.04
C LEU A 162 5.78 12.27 -33.14
N PHE A 163 5.23 12.73 -34.25
CA PHE A 163 3.82 12.66 -34.58
C PHE A 163 3.50 11.37 -35.33
N PHE A 164 2.49 10.67 -34.85
CA PHE A 164 1.89 9.52 -35.51
C PHE A 164 0.68 9.97 -36.33
N SER A 165 0.52 9.40 -37.52
CA SER A 165 -0.65 9.57 -38.36
C SER A 165 -1.71 8.51 -38.04
N PRO A 166 -2.93 8.88 -37.62
CA PRO A 166 -4.00 7.91 -37.41
C PRO A 166 -4.47 7.33 -38.75
N VAL A 167 -4.84 6.04 -38.75
CA VAL A 167 -5.35 5.35 -39.94
C VAL A 167 -6.84 5.64 -40.18
N SER A 168 -7.61 5.84 -39.11
CA SER A 168 -9.01 6.28 -39.20
C SER A 168 -9.12 7.79 -39.04
N THR A 169 -10.14 8.38 -39.66
CA THR A 169 -10.55 9.78 -39.47
C THR A 169 -11.42 9.97 -38.22
N ASP A 170 -11.95 8.89 -37.65
CA ASP A 170 -12.81 8.96 -36.47
C ASP A 170 -12.02 9.39 -35.23
N THR A 171 -12.51 10.44 -34.57
CA THR A 171 -11.90 10.98 -33.34
C THR A 171 -12.52 10.40 -32.07
N VAL A 172 -13.67 9.72 -32.17
CA VAL A 172 -14.37 9.08 -31.05
C VAL A 172 -14.83 7.69 -31.47
N LEU A 173 -14.24 6.66 -30.86
CA LEU A 173 -14.54 5.26 -31.08
C LEU A 173 -15.14 4.65 -29.82
N LYS A 174 -16.26 3.94 -29.97
CA LYS A 174 -16.97 3.31 -28.86
C LYS A 174 -16.99 1.80 -29.00
N ALA A 175 -16.48 1.10 -27.99
CA ALA A 175 -16.48 -0.35 -27.87
C ALA A 175 -17.65 -0.84 -26.98
N ASP A 176 -18.88 -0.36 -27.25
CA ASP A 176 -20.06 -0.70 -26.42
C ASP A 176 -20.64 -2.09 -26.76
N LYS A 177 -20.63 -2.46 -28.05
CA LYS A 177 -21.21 -3.72 -28.55
C LYS A 177 -20.18 -4.68 -29.15
N SER A 178 -19.13 -4.13 -29.75
CA SER A 178 -18.03 -4.87 -30.39
C SER A 178 -16.71 -4.18 -30.07
N ALA A 179 -15.59 -4.90 -30.26
CA ALA A 179 -14.28 -4.29 -30.09
C ALA A 179 -14.08 -3.11 -31.05
N ALA A 180 -13.41 -2.06 -30.56
CA ALA A 180 -13.01 -0.91 -31.37
C ALA A 180 -11.50 -0.70 -31.26
N LYS A 181 -10.90 -0.09 -32.30
CA LYS A 181 -9.45 0.02 -32.44
C LYS A 181 -9.01 1.43 -32.80
N VAL A 182 -7.93 1.90 -32.19
CA VAL A 182 -7.17 3.07 -32.61
C VAL A 182 -5.87 2.58 -33.21
N ILE A 183 -5.62 2.93 -34.47
CA ILE A 183 -4.40 2.56 -35.19
C ILE A 183 -3.67 3.84 -35.58
N MET A 184 -2.40 3.93 -35.21
CA MET A 184 -1.55 5.10 -35.43
C MET A 184 -0.20 4.66 -35.99
N ARG A 185 0.26 5.31 -37.07
CA ARG A 185 1.50 4.98 -37.78
C ARG A 185 2.53 6.08 -37.65
N LEU A 186 3.75 5.71 -37.28
CA LEU A 186 4.93 6.53 -37.40
C LEU A 186 5.69 6.12 -38.66
N ASN A 187 5.67 6.98 -39.67
CA ASN A 187 6.27 6.70 -40.97
C ASN A 187 7.79 6.96 -40.95
N ALA A 188 8.56 6.06 -41.56
CA ALA A 188 10.03 6.13 -41.70
C ALA A 188 10.47 6.20 -43.19
N GLY A 189 9.58 6.69 -44.07
CA GLY A 189 9.82 6.78 -45.52
C GLY A 189 9.74 5.43 -46.26
N GLU A 190 9.57 5.49 -47.58
CA GLU A 190 9.61 4.32 -48.49
C GLU A 190 8.65 3.17 -48.12
N GLY A 191 7.48 3.50 -47.53
CA GLY A 191 6.49 2.51 -47.10
C GLY A 191 6.85 1.76 -45.81
N ARG A 192 7.94 2.15 -45.12
CA ARG A 192 8.36 1.62 -43.83
C ARG A 192 7.71 2.39 -42.70
N TYR A 193 7.23 1.69 -41.67
CA TYR A 193 6.56 2.32 -40.54
C TYR A 193 6.56 1.46 -39.29
N LEU A 194 6.42 2.15 -38.15
CA LEU A 194 6.03 1.60 -36.86
C LEU A 194 4.54 1.87 -36.66
N GLU A 195 3.76 0.88 -36.26
CA GLU A 195 2.32 1.01 -36.04
C GLU A 195 1.95 0.60 -34.63
N TYR A 196 1.21 1.47 -33.95
CA TYR A 196 0.59 1.20 -32.67
C TYR A 196 -0.89 0.89 -32.89
N VAL A 197 -1.31 -0.27 -32.40
CA VAL A 197 -2.70 -0.74 -32.44
C VAL A 197 -3.19 -0.88 -31.02
N TYR A 198 -4.13 -0.03 -30.63
CA TYR A 198 -4.84 -0.12 -29.35
C TYR A 198 -6.24 -0.67 -29.61
N GLU A 199 -6.59 -1.77 -28.96
CA GLU A 199 -7.88 -2.44 -29.13
C GLU A 199 -8.57 -2.60 -27.78
N LEU A 200 -9.81 -2.12 -27.70
CA LEU A 200 -10.65 -2.17 -26.52
C LEU A 200 -11.91 -2.99 -26.81
N GLU A 201 -12.21 -3.95 -25.93
CA GLU A 201 -13.43 -4.75 -25.96
C GLU A 201 -14.51 -4.12 -25.06
N PRO A 202 -15.80 -4.50 -25.21
CA PRO A 202 -16.85 -4.10 -24.28
C PRO A 202 -16.63 -4.64 -22.86
N ASN A 203 -17.10 -3.92 -21.83
CA ASN A 203 -17.18 -4.37 -20.44
C ASN A 203 -15.85 -4.82 -19.80
N THR A 204 -14.69 -4.35 -20.29
CA THR A 204 -13.37 -4.75 -19.77
C THR A 204 -12.51 -3.55 -19.37
N TYR A 205 -11.62 -3.79 -18.40
CA TYR A 205 -10.53 -2.88 -18.02
C TYR A 205 -9.22 -3.20 -18.78
N LYS A 206 -9.22 -4.26 -19.61
CA LYS A 206 -8.09 -4.64 -20.44
C LYS A 206 -8.15 -3.97 -21.80
N MET A 207 -7.02 -3.45 -22.25
CA MET A 207 -6.82 -2.94 -23.60
C MET A 207 -5.63 -3.66 -24.21
N LYS A 208 -5.84 -4.30 -25.36
CA LYS A 208 -4.74 -4.92 -26.11
C LYS A 208 -3.92 -3.81 -26.75
N PHE A 209 -2.61 -3.92 -26.67
CA PHE A 209 -1.67 -3.01 -27.29
C PHE A 209 -0.69 -3.83 -28.13
N ARG A 210 -0.62 -3.52 -29.41
CA ARG A 210 0.27 -4.19 -30.35
C ARG A 210 1.15 -3.17 -31.04
N ILE A 211 2.43 -3.51 -31.10
CA ILE A 211 3.42 -2.77 -31.89
C ILE A 211 3.72 -3.60 -33.13
N ASN A 212 3.44 -3.08 -34.31
CA ASN A 212 3.85 -3.68 -35.58
C ASN A 212 4.99 -2.88 -36.19
N THR A 213 5.99 -3.57 -36.71
CA THR A 213 7.12 -2.96 -37.43
C THR A 213 7.14 -3.51 -38.85
N ILE A 214 7.11 -2.64 -39.85
CA ILE A 214 7.17 -3.01 -41.28
C ILE A 214 8.37 -2.34 -41.94
N GLY A 215 9.29 -3.14 -42.49
CA GLY A 215 10.54 -2.69 -43.12
C GLY A 215 11.53 -2.03 -42.15
N PHE A 216 11.34 -2.27 -40.84
CA PHE A 216 12.05 -1.61 -39.76
C PHE A 216 13.45 -2.22 -39.50
N ASP A 217 13.69 -3.41 -40.04
CA ASP A 217 15.01 -4.03 -40.18
C ASP A 217 16.02 -3.13 -40.93
N LYS A 218 15.51 -2.24 -41.80
CA LYS A 218 16.32 -1.26 -42.56
C LYS A 218 16.33 0.14 -41.94
N VAL A 219 15.60 0.35 -40.85
CA VAL A 219 15.46 1.65 -40.18
C VAL A 219 16.27 1.67 -38.90
N ILE A 220 16.19 0.60 -38.12
CA ILE A 220 16.96 0.44 -36.88
C ILE A 220 18.42 0.12 -37.22
N THR A 221 19.34 0.55 -36.36
CA THR A 221 20.77 0.23 -36.49
C THR A 221 21.00 -1.29 -36.57
N ASN A 222 21.86 -1.71 -37.50
CA ASN A 222 22.26 -3.11 -37.67
C ASN A 222 22.68 -3.75 -36.34
N ASN A 223 22.20 -4.98 -36.09
CA ASN A 223 22.44 -5.77 -34.87
C ASN A 223 21.71 -5.30 -33.59
N ALA A 224 20.74 -4.40 -33.67
CA ALA A 224 19.85 -4.16 -32.55
C ALA A 224 18.97 -5.41 -32.32
N ASN A 225 19.05 -5.99 -31.12
CA ASN A 225 18.25 -7.14 -30.73
C ASN A 225 17.08 -6.77 -29.80
N TYR A 226 16.96 -5.48 -29.48
CA TYR A 226 15.95 -4.95 -28.58
C TYR A 226 15.65 -3.48 -28.85
N ILE A 227 14.51 -3.04 -28.35
CA ILE A 227 14.04 -1.66 -28.31
C ILE A 227 13.63 -1.35 -26.88
N ASP A 228 13.95 -0.16 -26.37
CA ASP A 228 13.57 0.24 -25.02
C ASP A 228 12.21 0.94 -25.03
N LEU A 229 11.27 0.47 -24.23
CA LEU A 229 9.98 1.10 -23.98
C LEU A 229 10.04 1.86 -22.66
N ASN A 230 9.93 3.18 -22.73
CA ASN A 230 9.83 4.03 -21.56
C ASN A 230 8.38 4.25 -21.20
N TRP A 231 8.03 3.93 -19.95
CA TRP A 231 6.73 4.21 -19.38
C TRP A 231 6.89 4.92 -18.03
N TYR A 232 6.15 6.01 -17.84
CA TYR A 232 6.24 6.86 -16.68
C TYR A 232 4.87 7.45 -16.35
N ILE A 233 4.55 7.55 -15.06
CA ILE A 233 3.36 8.24 -14.55
C ILE A 233 3.73 9.08 -13.31
N ASN A 234 3.33 10.36 -13.35
CA ASN A 234 3.15 11.22 -12.18
C ASN A 234 1.80 10.89 -11.55
N VAL A 235 1.84 10.18 -10.42
CA VAL A 235 0.65 9.67 -9.75
C VAL A 235 -0.13 10.81 -9.11
N ARG A 236 -1.41 10.91 -9.47
CA ARG A 236 -2.36 11.88 -8.91
C ARG A 236 -2.97 11.34 -7.63
N GLN A 237 -3.19 12.23 -6.67
CA GLN A 237 -3.99 11.94 -5.48
C GLN A 237 -5.45 11.71 -5.88
N GLN A 238 -6.02 10.57 -5.46
CA GLN A 238 -7.42 10.19 -5.69
C GLN A 238 -8.24 10.18 -4.39
N GLU A 239 -7.58 9.99 -3.25
CA GLU A 239 -8.18 9.78 -1.95
C GLU A 239 -7.98 10.97 -1.01
N LYS A 240 -8.84 11.10 0.01
CA LYS A 240 -8.78 12.22 0.96
C LYS A 240 -7.47 12.24 1.75
N GLY A 241 -6.98 11.07 2.18
CA GLY A 241 -5.74 10.92 2.93
C GLY A 241 -4.52 10.75 2.02
N ALA A 242 -3.91 11.85 1.57
CA ALA A 242 -2.77 11.85 0.66
C ALA A 242 -1.56 11.01 1.17
N ASP A 243 -1.18 11.19 2.43
CA ASP A 243 -0.05 10.45 3.03
C ASP A 243 -0.33 8.95 3.10
N PHE A 244 -1.58 8.59 3.39
CA PHE A 244 -2.01 7.20 3.45
C PHE A 244 -2.02 6.59 2.05
N GLU A 245 -2.64 7.24 1.07
CA GLU A 245 -2.65 6.80 -0.34
C GLU A 245 -1.21 6.63 -0.87
N ASN A 246 -0.32 7.56 -0.53
CA ASN A 246 1.09 7.53 -0.88
C ASN A 246 1.80 6.29 -0.31
N SER A 247 1.46 5.86 0.91
CA SER A 247 2.00 4.65 1.54
C SER A 247 1.53 3.33 0.91
N TYR A 248 0.52 3.37 0.03
CA TYR A 248 0.08 2.23 -0.77
C TYR A 248 0.43 2.38 -2.24
N THR A 249 1.15 3.44 -2.63
CA THR A 249 1.48 3.71 -4.04
C THR A 249 2.92 3.30 -4.32
N THR A 250 3.17 2.38 -5.24
CA THR A 250 4.52 1.94 -5.65
C THR A 250 4.48 1.13 -6.95
N VAL A 251 5.63 0.70 -7.44
CA VAL A 251 5.73 -0.24 -8.56
C VAL A 251 5.68 -1.67 -8.03
N TYR A 252 4.77 -2.48 -8.58
CA TYR A 252 4.73 -3.94 -8.43
C TYR A 252 5.19 -4.55 -9.76
N TYR A 253 5.81 -5.72 -9.72
CA TYR A 253 6.17 -6.47 -10.92
C TYR A 253 6.15 -7.96 -10.64
N LYS A 254 5.96 -8.75 -11.70
CA LYS A 254 6.02 -10.21 -11.65
C LYS A 254 7.07 -10.72 -12.60
N PHE A 255 7.99 -11.57 -12.12
CA PHE A 255 8.85 -12.36 -12.99
C PHE A 255 8.06 -13.49 -13.67
N ALA A 256 8.49 -13.92 -14.85
CA ALA A 256 7.84 -14.98 -15.61
C ALA A 256 7.71 -16.28 -14.79
N ASP A 257 8.77 -16.65 -14.09
CA ASP A 257 8.91 -17.93 -13.39
C ASP A 257 8.93 -17.81 -11.85
N ASP A 258 8.74 -16.60 -11.30
CA ASP A 258 8.85 -16.33 -9.85
C ASP A 258 7.62 -15.56 -9.32
N GLU A 259 7.64 -15.24 -8.02
CA GLU A 259 6.60 -14.52 -7.33
C GLU A 259 6.53 -13.03 -7.70
N VAL A 260 5.46 -12.39 -7.23
CA VAL A 260 5.23 -10.95 -7.38
C VAL A 260 6.07 -10.22 -6.34
N ASN A 261 6.85 -9.24 -6.77
CA ASN A 261 7.62 -8.35 -5.91
C ASN A 261 7.20 -6.89 -6.13
N TYR A 262 7.68 -6.01 -5.26
CA TYR A 262 7.34 -4.59 -5.29
C TYR A 262 8.45 -3.72 -4.69
N LEU A 263 8.49 -2.46 -5.14
CA LEU A 263 9.42 -1.46 -4.64
C LEU A 263 8.95 -0.89 -3.31
N SER A 264 9.88 -0.32 -2.53
CA SER A 264 9.57 0.30 -1.24
C SER A 264 8.39 1.28 -1.31
N GLU A 265 7.41 1.07 -0.45
CA GLU A 265 6.23 1.95 -0.35
C GLU A 265 6.54 3.29 0.34
N THR A 266 7.59 3.36 1.14
CA THR A 266 7.86 4.52 2.03
C THR A 266 9.06 5.37 1.61
N LYS A 267 9.94 4.84 0.77
CA LYS A 267 11.20 5.49 0.36
C LYS A 267 11.37 5.42 -1.15
N ASP A 268 12.18 6.32 -1.67
CA ASP A 268 12.62 6.28 -3.06
C ASP A 268 13.37 4.97 -3.31
N SER A 269 13.09 4.35 -4.44
CA SER A 269 13.55 3.00 -4.74
C SER A 269 13.73 2.83 -6.24
N LYS A 270 14.78 2.08 -6.59
CA LYS A 270 15.12 1.67 -7.95
C LYS A 270 15.48 0.19 -7.90
N GLU A 271 15.06 -0.57 -8.91
CA GLU A 271 15.47 -1.96 -9.08
C GLU A 271 15.71 -2.29 -10.56
N ASP A 272 16.84 -2.97 -10.84
CA ASP A 272 17.18 -3.47 -12.18
C ASP A 272 16.73 -4.94 -12.28
N LEU A 273 15.66 -5.19 -13.03
CA LEU A 273 15.06 -6.50 -13.25
C LEU A 273 15.79 -7.20 -14.41
N ARG A 274 16.78 -8.02 -14.09
CA ARG A 274 17.67 -8.68 -15.07
C ARG A 274 17.14 -10.02 -15.59
N THR A 275 15.99 -10.47 -15.11
CA THR A 275 15.33 -11.71 -15.50
C THR A 275 14.00 -11.40 -16.17
N LYS A 276 13.44 -12.40 -16.85
CA LYS A 276 12.19 -12.26 -17.61
C LYS A 276 11.04 -11.76 -16.74
N VAL A 277 10.40 -10.67 -17.14
CA VAL A 277 9.29 -10.02 -16.42
C VAL A 277 7.98 -10.25 -17.17
N LYS A 278 6.97 -10.79 -16.50
CA LYS A 278 5.63 -11.02 -17.08
C LYS A 278 4.79 -9.75 -17.14
N TRP A 279 4.81 -8.95 -16.08
CA TRP A 279 4.09 -7.69 -16.02
C TRP A 279 4.72 -6.70 -15.04
N ILE A 280 4.48 -5.41 -15.29
CA ILE A 280 4.86 -4.29 -14.43
C ILE A 280 3.62 -3.45 -14.16
N ALA A 281 3.39 -3.10 -12.90
CA ALA A 281 2.22 -2.39 -12.41
C ALA A 281 2.61 -1.11 -11.68
N PHE A 282 2.08 0.02 -12.14
CA PHE A 282 2.05 1.26 -11.38
C PHE A 282 0.81 1.25 -10.52
N LYS A 283 1.00 0.86 -9.26
CA LYS A 283 -0.08 0.56 -8.31
C LYS A 283 -0.29 1.74 -7.38
N GLN A 284 -1.54 2.21 -7.28
CA GLN A 284 -2.03 3.14 -6.26
C GLN A 284 -2.77 2.37 -5.16
N GLN A 285 -3.39 3.06 -4.20
CA GLN A 285 -4.19 2.41 -3.16
C GLN A 285 -5.31 1.54 -3.76
N PHE A 286 -6.21 2.14 -4.56
CA PHE A 286 -7.39 1.44 -5.09
C PHE A 286 -7.37 1.19 -6.60
N PHE A 287 -6.39 1.70 -7.32
CA PHE A 287 -6.32 1.55 -8.78
C PHE A 287 -4.91 1.18 -9.21
N SER A 288 -4.79 0.54 -10.37
CA SER A 288 -3.50 0.24 -10.98
C SER A 288 -3.55 0.45 -12.48
N SER A 289 -2.42 0.93 -13.01
CA SER A 289 -2.09 0.77 -14.43
C SER A 289 -1.08 -0.36 -14.54
N VAL A 290 -1.31 -1.34 -15.40
CA VAL A 290 -0.42 -2.51 -15.55
C VAL A 290 -0.14 -2.73 -17.02
N LEU A 291 1.13 -2.99 -17.34
CA LEU A 291 1.56 -3.43 -18.65
C LEU A 291 2.01 -4.90 -18.56
N VAL A 292 1.39 -5.74 -19.37
CA VAL A 292 1.59 -7.19 -19.39
C VAL A 292 2.18 -7.61 -20.72
N ALA A 293 3.26 -8.39 -20.68
CA ALA A 293 3.83 -9.01 -21.87
C ALA A 293 3.00 -10.22 -22.31
N ASN A 294 2.83 -10.42 -23.63
CA ASN A 294 2.21 -11.64 -24.14
C ASN A 294 3.01 -12.90 -23.74
N ASP A 295 4.34 -12.87 -23.92
CA ASP A 295 5.27 -13.87 -23.40
C ASP A 295 5.97 -13.36 -22.12
N ALA A 296 7.09 -12.65 -22.25
CA ALA A 296 7.76 -11.93 -21.18
C ALA A 296 8.64 -10.79 -21.74
N PHE A 297 8.87 -9.74 -20.94
CA PHE A 297 9.91 -8.75 -21.19
C PHE A 297 11.28 -9.32 -20.76
N PRO A 298 12.33 -9.32 -21.60
CA PRO A 298 13.66 -9.80 -21.24
C PRO A 298 14.22 -9.20 -19.94
N SER A 299 14.04 -7.89 -19.78
CA SER A 299 14.51 -7.12 -18.63
C SER A 299 13.73 -5.81 -18.51
N ALA A 300 13.78 -5.19 -17.34
CA ALA A 300 13.30 -3.83 -17.14
C ALA A 300 14.02 -3.15 -15.98
N THR A 301 14.03 -1.82 -15.96
CA THR A 301 14.46 -1.04 -14.79
C THR A 301 13.26 -0.27 -14.27
N VAL A 302 12.95 -0.42 -12.97
CA VAL A 302 11.78 0.21 -12.36
C VAL A 302 12.18 1.20 -11.27
N TYR A 303 11.40 2.27 -11.14
CA TYR A 303 11.64 3.35 -10.18
C TYR A 303 10.33 3.76 -9.51
N SER A 304 10.41 4.05 -8.22
CA SER A 304 9.36 4.67 -7.42
C SER A 304 9.98 5.76 -6.58
N ASN A 305 9.76 7.01 -6.95
CA ASN A 305 10.32 8.18 -6.29
C ASN A 305 9.21 9.11 -5.79
N LYS A 306 9.46 9.85 -4.72
CA LYS A 306 8.60 10.95 -4.30
C LYS A 306 8.52 12.00 -5.42
N TYR A 307 7.34 12.56 -5.59
CA TYR A 307 7.19 13.68 -6.52
C TYR A 307 7.89 14.93 -5.95
N VAL A 308 8.80 15.52 -6.73
CA VAL A 308 9.49 16.76 -6.39
C VAL A 308 9.03 17.83 -7.36
N GLY A 309 8.04 18.63 -6.96
CA GLY A 309 7.49 19.70 -7.79
C GLY A 309 6.48 20.55 -7.03
N THR A 310 5.97 21.60 -7.69
CA THR A 310 5.04 22.56 -7.10
C THR A 310 3.57 22.12 -7.16
N LYS A 311 3.25 21.10 -7.96
CA LYS A 311 1.89 20.55 -8.12
C LYS A 311 1.49 19.76 -6.86
N LYS A 312 0.68 20.37 -5.99
CA LYS A 312 0.27 19.83 -4.68
C LYS A 312 -0.51 18.50 -4.72
N ARG A 313 -1.09 18.10 -5.86
CA ARG A 313 -1.92 16.88 -5.99
C ARG A 313 -1.19 15.69 -6.64
N LEU A 314 0.14 15.75 -6.75
CA LEU A 314 0.96 14.64 -7.23
C LEU A 314 1.70 13.99 -6.07
N LEU A 315 1.62 12.66 -5.98
CA LEU A 315 2.14 11.88 -4.84
C LEU A 315 3.54 11.32 -5.14
N LYS A 316 3.66 10.59 -6.25
CA LYS A 316 4.88 9.88 -6.65
C LYS A 316 5.13 9.97 -8.14
N VAL A 317 6.37 9.70 -8.50
CA VAL A 317 6.85 9.41 -9.84
C VAL A 317 7.09 7.91 -9.92
N LEU A 318 6.34 7.22 -10.78
CA LEU A 318 6.57 5.80 -11.10
C LEU A 318 7.11 5.70 -12.53
N LYS A 319 8.20 4.96 -12.73
CA LYS A 319 8.86 4.81 -14.04
C LYS A 319 9.27 3.36 -14.27
N SER A 320 9.22 2.93 -15.52
CA SER A 320 9.81 1.69 -16.01
C SER A 320 10.48 1.90 -17.37
N GLU A 321 11.69 1.37 -17.52
CA GLU A 321 12.45 1.29 -18.76
C GLU A 321 12.46 -0.20 -19.14
N ILE A 322 11.65 -0.60 -20.12
CA ILE A 322 11.36 -2.00 -20.41
C ILE A 322 12.06 -2.38 -21.71
N THR A 323 12.86 -3.44 -21.69
CA THR A 323 13.47 -3.97 -22.91
C THR A 323 12.43 -4.82 -23.64
N ILE A 324 12.19 -4.54 -24.92
CA ILE A 324 11.33 -5.33 -25.81
C ILE A 324 12.21 -6.03 -26.85
N PRO A 325 12.03 -7.35 -27.09
CA PRO A 325 12.81 -8.05 -28.11
C PRO A 325 12.50 -7.53 -29.52
N PHE A 326 13.54 -7.39 -30.34
CA PHE A 326 13.44 -7.04 -31.76
C PHE A 326 14.33 -7.96 -32.57
N ASN A 327 13.76 -8.72 -33.50
CA ASN A 327 14.47 -9.78 -34.21
C ASN A 327 14.93 -9.37 -35.62
N SER A 328 14.88 -8.06 -35.94
CA SER A 328 15.28 -7.52 -37.25
C SER A 328 14.61 -8.21 -38.45
N LYS A 329 13.34 -8.60 -38.29
CA LYS A 329 12.53 -9.19 -39.38
C LYS A 329 11.87 -8.08 -40.21
N PRO A 330 11.63 -8.31 -41.53
CA PRO A 330 10.92 -7.35 -42.38
C PRO A 330 9.51 -6.99 -41.89
N SER A 331 8.87 -7.92 -41.18
CA SER A 331 7.61 -7.69 -40.49
C SER A 331 7.64 -8.43 -39.16
N GLU A 332 7.37 -7.70 -38.08
CA GLU A 332 7.32 -8.26 -36.72
C GLU A 332 6.20 -7.57 -35.93
N SER A 333 5.66 -8.30 -34.96
CA SER A 333 4.59 -7.83 -34.08
C SER A 333 4.92 -8.18 -32.64
N CYS A 334 4.76 -7.22 -31.74
CA CYS A 334 4.88 -7.40 -30.30
C CYS A 334 3.54 -7.12 -29.63
N ASP A 335 2.92 -8.16 -29.08
CA ASP A 335 1.65 -8.09 -28.36
C ASP A 335 1.86 -7.84 -26.86
N MET A 336 1.08 -6.91 -26.32
CA MET A 336 1.01 -6.55 -24.92
C MET A 336 -0.44 -6.28 -24.51
N ILE A 337 -0.68 -6.23 -23.20
CA ILE A 337 -1.98 -5.90 -22.63
C ILE A 337 -1.79 -4.82 -21.58
N PHE A 338 -2.54 -3.73 -21.69
CA PHE A 338 -2.77 -2.81 -20.60
C PHE A 338 -3.95 -3.28 -19.74
N TYR A 339 -3.81 -3.16 -18.43
CA TYR A 339 -4.93 -3.13 -17.50
C TYR A 339 -4.99 -1.75 -16.84
N PHE A 340 -6.11 -1.07 -16.99
CA PHE A 340 -6.40 0.19 -16.31
C PHE A 340 -7.66 0.02 -15.49
N GLY A 341 -7.53 -0.17 -14.18
CA GLY A 341 -8.70 -0.52 -13.40
C GLY A 341 -8.52 -0.59 -11.90
N PRO A 342 -9.59 -1.02 -11.20
CA PRO A 342 -9.62 -1.11 -9.75
C PRO A 342 -8.76 -2.25 -9.19
N ASN A 343 -8.25 -2.05 -7.98
CA ASN A 343 -7.57 -3.06 -7.18
C ASN A 343 -8.61 -3.87 -6.38
N HIS A 344 -9.48 -4.58 -7.10
CA HIS A 344 -10.46 -5.49 -6.52
C HIS A 344 -10.02 -6.93 -6.72
N PHE A 345 -9.87 -7.70 -5.64
CA PHE A 345 -9.30 -9.05 -5.67
C PHE A 345 -9.98 -9.96 -6.71
N THR A 346 -11.32 -10.02 -6.70
CA THR A 346 -12.09 -10.87 -7.62
C THR A 346 -12.00 -10.36 -9.07
N THR A 347 -12.04 -9.04 -9.27
CA THR A 347 -11.91 -8.45 -10.62
C THR A 347 -10.55 -8.77 -11.21
N LEU A 348 -9.47 -8.60 -10.44
CA LEU A 348 -8.09 -8.86 -10.88
C LEU A 348 -7.86 -10.34 -11.18
N SER A 349 -8.33 -11.24 -10.32
CA SER A 349 -8.20 -12.69 -10.52
C SER A 349 -8.90 -13.16 -11.80
N ASN A 350 -10.05 -12.56 -12.11
CA ASN A 350 -10.83 -12.88 -13.31
C ASN A 350 -10.26 -12.28 -14.61
N GLN A 351 -9.17 -11.51 -14.57
CA GLN A 351 -8.57 -10.94 -15.78
C GLN A 351 -7.83 -11.97 -16.66
N GLY A 352 -7.55 -13.17 -16.14
CA GLY A 352 -6.73 -14.16 -16.84
C GLY A 352 -5.26 -13.77 -16.97
N ILE A 353 -4.78 -12.89 -16.08
CA ILE A 353 -3.38 -12.47 -15.99
C ILE A 353 -2.78 -13.13 -14.73
N PRO A 354 -1.65 -13.85 -14.83
CA PRO A 354 -1.08 -14.59 -13.70
C PRO A 354 -0.76 -13.71 -12.49
N ASP A 355 -1.24 -14.13 -11.31
CA ASP A 355 -1.05 -13.49 -9.99
C ASP A 355 -1.43 -12.00 -9.91
N LEU A 356 -2.25 -11.49 -10.84
CA LEU A 356 -2.62 -10.08 -10.85
C LEU A 356 -3.35 -9.65 -9.56
N GLU A 357 -4.08 -10.58 -8.93
CA GLU A 357 -4.79 -10.33 -7.67
C GLU A 357 -3.85 -10.03 -6.48
N LYS A 358 -2.54 -10.34 -6.59
CA LYS A 358 -1.53 -9.98 -5.58
C LYS A 358 -1.25 -8.46 -5.52
N LEU A 359 -1.77 -7.67 -6.47
CA LEU A 359 -1.76 -6.20 -6.36
C LEU A 359 -2.57 -5.69 -5.15
N VAL A 360 -3.49 -6.51 -4.62
CA VAL A 360 -4.20 -6.22 -3.38
C VAL A 360 -3.37 -6.76 -2.19
N PRO A 361 -2.80 -5.88 -1.33
CA PRO A 361 -1.91 -6.31 -0.25
C PRO A 361 -2.69 -6.92 0.92
N LEU A 362 -3.17 -8.16 0.76
CA LEU A 362 -3.95 -8.89 1.76
C LEU A 362 -3.13 -9.38 2.97
N GLY A 363 -1.82 -9.11 3.01
CA GLY A 363 -0.92 -9.56 4.07
C GLY A 363 -0.15 -10.83 3.72
N TRP A 364 0.88 -11.14 4.50
CA TRP A 364 1.80 -12.25 4.26
C TRP A 364 1.36 -13.55 4.96
N GLY A 365 1.76 -14.70 4.43
CA GLY A 365 1.57 -16.01 5.05
C GLY A 365 0.12 -16.28 5.51
N ILE A 366 -0.04 -16.56 6.81
CA ILE A 366 -1.34 -16.90 7.40
C ILE A 366 -2.35 -15.74 7.31
N PHE A 367 -1.91 -14.48 7.32
CA PHE A 367 -2.82 -13.32 7.29
C PHE A 367 -3.49 -13.18 5.92
N GLY A 368 -2.70 -13.34 4.84
CA GLY A 368 -3.21 -13.40 3.48
C GLY A 368 -4.12 -14.60 3.25
N TRP A 369 -3.79 -15.75 3.83
CA TRP A 369 -4.63 -16.95 3.77
C TRP A 369 -6.01 -16.72 4.42
N ILE A 370 -6.07 -16.13 5.61
CA ILE A 370 -7.33 -15.78 6.30
C ILE A 370 -8.16 -14.83 5.43
N ASN A 371 -7.52 -13.79 4.86
CA ASN A 371 -8.22 -12.83 4.02
C ASN A 371 -8.82 -13.47 2.76
N ARG A 372 -8.01 -14.28 2.05
CA ARG A 372 -8.39 -14.92 0.79
C ARG A 372 -9.50 -15.98 0.97
N PHE A 373 -9.41 -16.80 2.02
CA PHE A 373 -10.27 -17.98 2.16
C PHE A 373 -11.42 -17.82 3.18
N ALA A 374 -11.35 -16.84 4.08
CA ALA A 374 -12.41 -16.61 5.05
C ALA A 374 -13.07 -15.24 4.87
N VAL A 375 -12.27 -14.16 4.92
CA VAL A 375 -12.82 -12.79 4.98
C VAL A 375 -13.51 -12.39 3.70
N ILE A 376 -12.83 -12.47 2.55
CA ILE A 376 -13.36 -12.05 1.26
C ILE A 376 -14.61 -12.87 0.88
N PRO A 377 -14.64 -14.22 1.00
CA PRO A 377 -15.84 -14.99 0.70
C PRO A 377 -17.03 -14.62 1.59
N ILE A 378 -16.83 -14.44 2.89
CA ILE A 378 -17.92 -14.04 3.81
C ILE A 378 -18.39 -12.62 3.49
N PHE A 379 -17.46 -11.70 3.25
CA PHE A 379 -17.77 -10.32 2.90
C PHE A 379 -18.58 -10.24 1.60
N ASN A 380 -18.16 -10.94 0.55
CA ASN A 380 -18.88 -11.01 -0.72
C ASN A 380 -20.25 -11.66 -0.57
N PHE A 381 -20.36 -12.73 0.23
CA PHE A 381 -21.64 -13.34 0.54
C PHE A 381 -22.60 -12.34 1.21
N LEU A 382 -22.14 -11.60 2.22
CA LEU A 382 -22.96 -10.58 2.89
C LEU A 382 -23.34 -9.43 1.94
N ASN A 383 -22.40 -9.00 1.09
CA ASN A 383 -22.62 -7.93 0.11
C ASN A 383 -23.70 -8.27 -0.93
N ASN A 384 -23.92 -9.54 -1.22
CA ASN A 384 -25.00 -9.96 -2.13
C ASN A 384 -26.40 -9.73 -1.55
N PHE A 385 -26.55 -9.63 -0.22
CA PHE A 385 -27.85 -9.44 0.45
C PHE A 385 -28.01 -8.06 1.08
N ILE A 386 -26.91 -7.36 1.38
CA ILE A 386 -26.91 -6.14 2.19
C ILE A 386 -26.12 -5.06 1.45
N SER A 387 -26.77 -3.92 1.16
CA SER A 387 -26.11 -2.79 0.49
C SER A 387 -25.36 -1.83 1.42
N ASN A 388 -25.57 -1.94 2.74
CA ASN A 388 -24.94 -1.09 3.75
C ASN A 388 -23.66 -1.74 4.29
N TYR A 389 -22.52 -1.19 3.89
CA TYR A 389 -21.20 -1.72 4.24
C TYR A 389 -20.87 -1.65 5.73
N GLY A 390 -21.38 -0.67 6.48
CA GLY A 390 -21.20 -0.67 7.94
C GLY A 390 -21.92 -1.84 8.61
N ILE A 391 -23.10 -2.23 8.11
CA ILE A 391 -23.81 -3.43 8.60
C ILE A 391 -23.06 -4.70 8.20
N ILE A 392 -22.48 -4.76 6.99
CA ILE A 392 -21.61 -5.88 6.58
C ILE A 392 -20.44 -6.02 7.56
N ILE A 393 -19.77 -4.93 7.92
CA ILE A 393 -18.67 -4.95 8.90
C ILE A 393 -19.16 -5.46 10.26
N LEU A 394 -20.33 -5.01 10.72
CA LEU A 394 -20.95 -5.47 11.96
C LEU A 394 -21.17 -6.98 11.95
N LEU A 395 -21.81 -7.50 10.91
CA LEU A 395 -22.13 -8.93 10.78
C LEU A 395 -20.87 -9.77 10.60
N LEU A 396 -19.91 -9.31 9.81
CA LEU A 396 -18.60 -9.97 9.67
C LEU A 396 -17.91 -10.09 11.04
N THR A 397 -17.90 -9.00 11.81
CA THR A 397 -17.32 -8.99 13.17
C THR A 397 -18.05 -9.97 14.09
N LEU A 398 -19.37 -9.99 14.03
CA LEU A 398 -20.20 -10.90 14.83
C LEU A 398 -19.92 -12.36 14.48
N ILE A 399 -19.87 -12.72 13.19
CA ILE A 399 -19.57 -14.08 12.72
C ILE A 399 -18.19 -14.52 13.24
N ILE A 400 -17.17 -13.68 13.07
CA ILE A 400 -15.82 -13.96 13.59
C ILE A 400 -15.87 -14.20 15.11
N LYS A 401 -16.57 -13.33 15.86
CA LYS A 401 -16.69 -13.46 17.32
C LYS A 401 -17.45 -14.71 17.75
N LEU A 402 -18.46 -15.15 16.99
CA LEU A 402 -19.21 -16.38 17.23
C LEU A 402 -18.35 -17.62 16.98
N VAL A 403 -17.58 -17.66 15.88
CA VAL A 403 -16.65 -18.77 15.60
C VAL A 403 -15.60 -18.89 16.69
N LEU A 404 -15.09 -17.78 17.20
CA LEU A 404 -14.11 -17.76 18.29
C LEU A 404 -14.73 -17.95 19.69
N PHE A 405 -16.05 -17.90 19.82
CA PHE A 405 -16.73 -17.91 21.12
C PHE A 405 -16.38 -19.11 22.00
N PRO A 406 -16.32 -20.37 21.51
CA PRO A 406 -15.95 -21.51 22.34
C PRO A 406 -14.55 -21.37 22.95
N LEU A 407 -13.62 -20.73 22.24
CA LEU A 407 -12.27 -20.49 22.71
C LEU A 407 -12.23 -19.33 23.72
N THR A 408 -12.95 -18.25 23.43
CA THR A 408 -13.12 -17.13 24.37
C THR A 408 -13.73 -17.61 25.69
N TYR A 409 -14.73 -18.50 25.64
CA TYR A 409 -15.32 -19.12 26.83
C TYR A 409 -14.29 -19.88 27.66
N LYS A 410 -13.51 -20.78 27.03
CA LYS A 410 -12.47 -21.55 27.73
C LYS A 410 -11.43 -20.66 28.39
N SER A 411 -11.00 -19.59 27.72
CA SER A 411 -10.06 -18.63 28.29
C SER A 411 -10.65 -17.82 29.43
N TYR A 412 -11.91 -17.40 29.30
CA TYR A 412 -12.62 -16.72 30.37
C TYR A 412 -12.66 -17.60 31.63
N VAL A 413 -13.03 -18.88 31.48
CA VAL A 413 -13.03 -19.85 32.59
C VAL A 413 -11.63 -20.02 33.19
N SER A 414 -10.58 -20.07 32.36
CA SER A 414 -9.19 -20.10 32.85
C SER A 414 -8.85 -18.85 33.67
N THR A 415 -9.27 -17.68 33.22
CA THR A 415 -9.04 -16.40 33.91
C THR A 415 -9.83 -16.33 35.21
N ALA A 416 -11.08 -16.82 35.23
CA ALA A 416 -11.89 -16.91 36.44
C ALA A 416 -11.23 -17.81 37.51
N LYS A 417 -10.66 -18.95 37.11
CA LYS A 417 -9.88 -19.81 38.02
C LYS A 417 -8.70 -19.06 38.66
N MET A 418 -7.97 -18.26 37.87
CA MET A 418 -6.86 -17.45 38.39
C MET A 418 -7.35 -16.36 39.35
N LYS A 419 -8.45 -15.69 39.02
CA LYS A 419 -9.07 -14.67 39.88
C LYS A 419 -9.44 -15.24 41.26
N VAL A 420 -10.02 -16.43 41.30
CA VAL A 420 -10.40 -17.14 42.53
C VAL A 420 -9.17 -17.53 43.37
N LEU A 421 -8.03 -17.79 42.74
CA LEU A 421 -6.76 -18.10 43.43
C LEU A 421 -6.02 -16.85 43.93
N LYS A 422 -6.45 -15.65 43.55
CA LYS A 422 -5.79 -14.38 43.90
C LYS A 422 -5.48 -14.25 45.41
N PRO A 423 -6.38 -14.56 46.35
CA PRO A 423 -6.06 -14.44 47.78
C PRO A 423 -4.86 -15.29 48.22
N GLN A 424 -4.72 -16.50 47.66
CA GLN A 424 -3.59 -17.39 47.94
C GLN A 424 -2.29 -16.87 47.31
N ILE A 425 -2.38 -16.18 46.18
CA ILE A 425 -1.24 -15.54 45.51
C ILE A 425 -0.80 -14.29 46.28
N ASP A 426 -1.75 -13.49 46.75
CA ASP A 426 -1.47 -12.31 47.58
C ASP A 426 -0.82 -12.74 48.91
N GLU A 427 -1.21 -13.88 49.49
CA GLU A 427 -0.53 -14.47 50.65
C GLU A 427 0.92 -14.87 50.34
N ILE A 428 1.19 -15.49 49.19
CA ILE A 428 2.56 -15.79 48.72
C ILE A 428 3.38 -14.49 48.60
N HIS A 429 2.80 -13.44 48.03
CA HIS A 429 3.45 -12.14 47.87
C HIS A 429 3.69 -11.39 49.19
N SER A 430 2.86 -11.62 50.22
CA SER A 430 3.08 -11.08 51.56
C SER A 430 4.18 -11.81 52.32
N ARG A 431 4.33 -13.13 52.11
CA ARG A 431 5.35 -13.96 52.77
C ARG A 431 6.75 -13.80 52.18
N ILE A 432 6.85 -13.65 50.85
CA ILE A 432 8.14 -13.55 50.16
C ILE A 432 8.45 -12.06 49.89
N PRO A 433 9.62 -11.50 50.26
CA PRO A 433 10.01 -10.11 50.00
C PRO A 433 9.98 -9.67 48.52
N LYS A 434 9.82 -8.36 48.24
CA LYS A 434 9.63 -7.80 46.87
C LYS A 434 10.88 -7.89 45.99
N ASP A 435 12.05 -7.91 46.59
CA ASP A 435 13.37 -8.10 45.98
C ASP A 435 13.57 -9.52 45.42
N LYS A 436 12.85 -10.51 45.97
CA LYS A 436 12.93 -11.92 45.54
C LYS A 436 11.89 -12.28 44.48
N THR A 437 11.88 -11.51 43.39
CA THR A 437 10.92 -11.66 42.27
C THR A 437 10.88 -13.08 41.70
N MET A 438 12.04 -13.72 41.55
CA MET A 438 12.12 -15.10 41.02
C MET A 438 11.48 -16.13 41.95
N GLU A 439 11.68 -16.00 43.26
CA GLU A 439 11.11 -16.91 44.27
C GLU A 439 9.58 -16.76 44.33
N ARG A 440 9.08 -15.53 44.26
CA ARG A 440 7.63 -15.25 44.14
C ARG A 440 7.02 -15.89 42.89
N GLN A 441 7.70 -15.76 41.75
CA GLN A 441 7.24 -16.33 40.49
C GLN A 441 7.22 -17.86 40.55
N GLN A 442 8.25 -18.48 41.14
CA GLN A 442 8.32 -19.93 41.33
C GLN A 442 7.22 -20.45 42.26
N ALA A 443 7.01 -19.80 43.41
CA ALA A 443 5.96 -20.17 44.35
C ALA A 443 4.55 -20.04 43.74
N THR A 444 4.30 -18.96 42.98
CA THR A 444 3.04 -18.75 42.25
C THR A 444 2.82 -19.83 41.19
N MET A 445 3.87 -20.20 40.44
CA MET A 445 3.79 -21.28 39.45
C MET A 445 3.58 -22.66 40.08
N ALA A 446 4.21 -22.93 41.23
CA ALA A 446 3.99 -24.16 41.99
C ALA A 446 2.54 -24.27 42.47
N LEU A 447 1.95 -23.17 42.93
CA LEU A 447 0.53 -23.13 43.28
C LEU A 447 -0.36 -23.45 42.07
N TYR A 448 -0.13 -22.80 40.93
CA TYR A 448 -0.88 -23.05 39.69
C TYR A 448 -0.78 -24.51 39.24
N LYS A 449 0.41 -25.12 39.34
CA LYS A 449 0.63 -26.53 39.02
C LYS A 449 -0.16 -27.46 39.94
N ARG A 450 -0.14 -27.21 41.26
CA ARG A 450 -0.86 -28.03 42.26
C ARG A 450 -2.37 -28.02 42.07
N VAL A 451 -2.93 -26.88 41.67
CA VAL A 451 -4.38 -26.73 41.47
C VAL A 451 -4.83 -27.03 40.02
N GLY A 452 -3.89 -27.39 39.13
CA GLY A 452 -4.16 -27.76 37.74
C GLY A 452 -4.62 -26.60 36.86
N VAL A 453 -4.14 -25.38 37.13
CA VAL A 453 -4.47 -24.17 36.37
C VAL A 453 -3.28 -23.78 35.50
N SER A 454 -3.51 -23.54 34.21
CA SER A 454 -2.48 -23.04 33.29
C SER A 454 -2.57 -21.51 33.20
N PRO A 455 -1.49 -20.76 33.49
CA PRO A 455 -1.47 -19.31 33.32
C PRO A 455 -1.59 -18.87 31.86
N LEU A 456 -1.24 -19.75 30.90
CA LEU A 456 -1.33 -19.48 29.46
C LEU A 456 -2.76 -19.62 28.91
N GLY A 457 -3.67 -20.22 29.67
CA GLY A 457 -5.06 -20.39 29.24
C GLY A 457 -5.78 -19.05 29.04
N GLY A 458 -5.37 -18.00 29.74
CA GLY A 458 -5.96 -16.66 29.65
C GLY A 458 -5.52 -15.84 28.43
N CYS A 459 -4.34 -16.11 27.87
CA CYS A 459 -3.81 -15.39 26.69
C CYS A 459 -4.07 -16.11 25.36
N LEU A 460 -4.59 -17.34 25.40
CA LEU A 460 -4.87 -18.15 24.21
C LEU A 460 -5.82 -17.47 23.19
N PRO A 461 -6.92 -16.79 23.60
CA PRO A 461 -7.77 -16.09 22.63
C PRO A 461 -7.06 -14.92 21.99
N MET A 462 -6.23 -14.20 22.75
CA MET A 462 -5.45 -13.10 22.19
C MET A 462 -4.52 -13.65 21.10
N MET A 463 -3.83 -14.78 21.36
CA MET A 463 -2.91 -15.35 20.38
C MET A 463 -3.61 -15.78 19.09
N LEU A 464 -4.79 -16.41 19.18
CA LEU A 464 -5.55 -16.82 18.00
C LEU A 464 -6.26 -15.64 17.32
N GLN A 465 -6.61 -14.60 18.06
CA GLN A 465 -7.23 -13.39 17.53
C GLN A 465 -6.22 -12.52 16.77
N MET A 466 -4.93 -12.55 17.15
CA MET A 466 -3.88 -11.75 16.49
C MET A 466 -3.83 -11.99 14.97
N PRO A 467 -3.83 -13.22 14.44
CA PRO A 467 -3.92 -13.45 13.00
C PRO A 467 -5.12 -12.83 12.31
N ILE A 468 -6.29 -12.94 12.92
CA ILE A 468 -7.52 -12.35 12.37
C ILE A 468 -7.45 -10.83 12.42
N LEU A 469 -6.86 -10.28 13.47
CA LEU A 469 -6.63 -8.84 13.62
C LEU A 469 -5.75 -8.28 12.50
N PHE A 470 -4.61 -8.91 12.25
CA PHE A 470 -3.70 -8.50 11.17
C PHE A 470 -4.32 -8.71 9.78
N ALA A 471 -5.15 -9.74 9.61
CA ALA A 471 -5.91 -9.95 8.39
C ALA A 471 -6.86 -8.75 8.13
N MET A 472 -7.66 -8.36 9.13
CA MET A 472 -8.52 -7.16 9.06
C MET A 472 -7.73 -5.87 8.82
N PHE A 473 -6.59 -5.73 9.50
CA PHE A 473 -5.70 -4.59 9.35
C PHE A 473 -5.22 -4.38 7.91
N ARG A 474 -5.02 -5.47 7.17
CA ARG A 474 -4.63 -5.46 5.75
C ARG A 474 -5.83 -5.36 4.81
N PHE A 475 -6.96 -5.96 5.18
CA PHE A 475 -8.16 -6.00 4.35
C PHE A 475 -8.83 -4.63 4.24
N PHE A 476 -9.11 -3.96 5.37
CA PHE A 476 -9.89 -2.73 5.40
C PHE A 476 -9.30 -1.58 4.55
N PRO A 477 -7.99 -1.25 4.67
CA PRO A 477 -7.37 -0.21 3.85
C PRO A 477 -7.30 -0.50 2.36
N ALA A 478 -7.27 -1.78 1.98
CA ALA A 478 -7.06 -2.22 0.60
C ALA A 478 -8.37 -2.55 -0.14
N SER A 479 -9.49 -2.65 0.59
CA SER A 479 -10.80 -2.99 0.04
C SER A 479 -11.44 -1.78 -0.64
N ILE A 480 -11.45 -1.80 -1.98
CA ILE A 480 -12.12 -0.78 -2.79
C ILE A 480 -13.64 -0.79 -2.61
N GLU A 481 -14.22 -1.90 -2.16
CA GLU A 481 -15.66 -2.04 -1.91
C GLU A 481 -16.14 -1.09 -0.80
N LEU A 482 -15.25 -0.75 0.14
CA LEU A 482 -15.51 0.20 1.22
C LEU A 482 -15.31 1.66 0.83
N ARG A 483 -14.69 1.89 -0.34
CA ARG A 483 -14.37 3.22 -0.82
C ARG A 483 -15.63 4.02 -1.06
N GLN A 484 -15.69 5.21 -0.45
CA GLN A 484 -16.82 6.15 -0.52
C GLN A 484 -18.14 5.55 -0.03
N LYS A 485 -18.09 4.54 0.84
CA LYS A 485 -19.28 4.01 1.51
C LYS A 485 -19.45 4.71 2.83
N SER A 486 -20.59 5.39 3.00
CA SER A 486 -20.91 6.10 4.23
C SER A 486 -21.55 5.18 5.26
N PHE A 487 -21.31 5.46 6.54
CA PHE A 487 -21.97 4.81 7.66
C PHE A 487 -21.93 5.69 8.92
N LEU A 488 -23.09 5.88 9.56
CA LEU A 488 -23.27 6.80 10.68
C LEU A 488 -22.74 8.21 10.33
N TRP A 489 -21.71 8.70 11.03
CA TRP A 489 -21.08 10.00 10.76
C TRP A 489 -19.90 9.90 9.78
N ALA A 490 -19.39 8.70 9.49
CA ALA A 490 -18.31 8.53 8.53
C ALA A 490 -18.87 8.62 7.11
N THR A 491 -18.34 9.56 6.33
CA THR A 491 -18.71 9.73 4.92
C THR A 491 -18.06 8.67 4.02
N ASP A 492 -16.95 8.09 4.47
CA ASP A 492 -16.17 7.11 3.73
C ASP A 492 -15.49 6.12 4.68
N LEU A 493 -15.82 4.84 4.57
CA LEU A 493 -15.28 3.75 5.37
C LEU A 493 -13.82 3.39 5.02
N SER A 494 -13.33 3.73 3.84
CA SER A 494 -11.95 3.47 3.44
C SER A 494 -10.98 4.61 3.78
N SER A 495 -11.50 5.77 4.17
CA SER A 495 -10.76 6.94 4.65
C SER A 495 -11.06 7.21 6.14
N TYR A 496 -10.33 8.13 6.75
CA TYR A 496 -10.56 8.60 8.11
C TYR A 496 -11.89 9.37 8.25
N ASP A 497 -12.50 9.31 9.43
CA ASP A 497 -13.79 9.94 9.76
C ASP A 497 -13.62 11.23 10.60
N SER A 498 -13.35 12.36 9.94
CA SER A 498 -13.18 13.64 10.66
C SER A 498 -14.51 14.21 11.17
N VAL A 499 -14.62 14.39 12.49
CA VAL A 499 -15.74 15.10 13.14
C VAL A 499 -15.34 16.53 13.56
N LEU A 500 -14.05 16.77 13.79
CA LEU A 500 -13.51 18.08 14.12
C LEU A 500 -12.19 18.31 13.36
N SER A 501 -12.09 19.45 12.67
CA SER A 501 -10.85 19.93 12.08
C SER A 501 -10.17 20.92 13.04
N LEU A 502 -8.90 20.69 13.36
CA LEU A 502 -8.17 21.46 14.37
C LEU A 502 -7.62 22.79 13.86
N GLY A 503 -7.46 22.95 12.54
CA GLY A 503 -6.89 24.16 11.93
C GLY A 503 -5.36 24.28 12.05
N PHE A 504 -4.72 23.36 12.77
CA PHE A 504 -3.27 23.20 12.87
C PHE A 504 -2.92 21.71 12.84
N ASN A 505 -1.71 21.38 12.38
CA ASN A 505 -1.24 19.99 12.32
C ASN A 505 -0.47 19.63 13.60
N ILE A 506 -0.91 18.57 14.29
CA ILE A 506 -0.19 17.98 15.42
C ILE A 506 0.70 16.86 14.89
N PRO A 507 2.02 16.85 15.19
CA PRO A 507 2.92 15.78 14.78
C PRO A 507 2.39 14.40 15.19
N PHE A 508 2.45 13.44 14.27
CA PHE A 508 1.95 12.06 14.42
C PHE A 508 0.44 11.87 14.63
N TYR A 509 -0.34 12.93 14.88
CA TYR A 509 -1.79 12.85 15.05
C TYR A 509 -2.54 13.28 13.80
N GLY A 510 -2.05 14.35 13.14
CA GLY A 510 -2.71 15.00 12.01
C GLY A 510 -3.41 16.30 12.41
N ASP A 511 -4.29 16.76 11.53
CA ASP A 511 -4.99 18.05 11.58
C ASP A 511 -6.49 17.93 11.92
N HIS A 512 -6.96 16.71 12.22
CA HIS A 512 -8.36 16.40 12.45
C HIS A 512 -8.52 15.41 13.60
N VAL A 513 -9.76 15.19 14.04
CA VAL A 513 -10.12 14.22 15.07
C VAL A 513 -11.11 13.20 14.51
N SER A 514 -10.69 11.93 14.53
CA SER A 514 -11.49 10.80 14.05
C SER A 514 -12.32 10.16 15.17
N LEU A 515 -13.66 10.17 15.05
CA LEU A 515 -14.54 9.76 16.13
C LEU A 515 -14.58 8.24 16.32
N PHE A 516 -14.57 7.44 15.25
CA PHE A 516 -14.42 5.98 15.38
C PHE A 516 -13.09 5.63 16.02
N CYS A 517 -12.02 6.36 15.72
CA CYS A 517 -10.71 6.16 16.37
C CYS A 517 -10.78 6.49 17.87
N LEU A 518 -11.46 7.57 18.27
CA LEU A 518 -11.69 7.91 19.68
C LEU A 518 -12.52 6.85 20.41
N LEU A 519 -13.63 6.39 19.80
CA LEU A 519 -14.50 5.36 20.39
C LEU A 519 -13.78 4.01 20.49
N MET A 520 -13.01 3.63 19.47
CA MET A 520 -12.13 2.48 19.51
C MET A 520 -11.13 2.60 20.66
N THR A 521 -10.49 3.75 20.82
CA THR A 521 -9.52 3.99 21.89
C THR A 521 -10.19 3.89 23.26
N ALA A 522 -11.33 4.54 23.45
CA ALA A 522 -12.09 4.49 24.69
C ALA A 522 -12.53 3.06 25.04
N SER A 523 -13.08 2.33 24.07
CA SER A 523 -13.46 0.92 24.27
C SER A 523 -12.25 0.05 24.60
N THR A 524 -11.09 0.29 23.98
CA THR A 524 -9.86 -0.46 24.27
C THR A 524 -9.33 -0.15 25.69
N ILE A 525 -9.41 1.10 26.15
CA ILE A 525 -9.06 1.48 27.53
C ILE A 525 -10.01 0.78 28.53
N ILE A 526 -11.32 0.78 28.26
CA ILE A 526 -12.31 0.09 29.10
C ILE A 526 -12.03 -1.42 29.12
N TYR A 527 -11.72 -2.02 27.97
CA TYR A 527 -11.33 -3.43 27.86
C TYR A 527 -10.09 -3.74 28.69
N THR A 528 -9.04 -2.95 28.54
CA THR A 528 -7.80 -3.08 29.33
C THR A 528 -8.07 -2.94 30.83
N PHE A 529 -8.92 -2.01 31.23
CA PHE A 529 -9.33 -1.85 32.62
C PHE A 529 -10.08 -3.07 33.16
N GLN A 530 -11.02 -3.62 32.38
CA GLN A 530 -11.77 -4.82 32.75
C GLN A 530 -10.86 -6.04 32.86
N GLN A 531 -9.95 -6.20 31.89
CA GLN A 531 -8.99 -7.30 31.86
C GLN A 531 -8.04 -7.25 33.08
N ASN A 532 -7.53 -6.07 33.43
CA ASN A 532 -6.70 -5.87 34.62
C ASN A 532 -7.43 -6.20 35.93
N LYS A 533 -8.75 -5.95 36.01
CA LYS A 533 -9.55 -6.35 37.17
C LYS A 533 -9.75 -7.87 37.25
N MET A 534 -9.87 -8.53 36.10
CA MET A 534 -10.11 -9.98 36.03
C MET A 534 -8.83 -10.80 36.20
N ASN A 535 -7.68 -10.32 35.73
CA ASN A 535 -6.40 -11.01 35.80
C ASN A 535 -5.31 -10.15 36.46
N PRO A 536 -5.38 -9.89 37.77
CA PRO A 536 -4.40 -9.04 38.46
C PRO A 536 -2.99 -9.65 38.53
N THR A 537 -2.84 -10.94 38.25
CA THR A 537 -1.57 -11.66 38.21
C THR A 537 -0.70 -11.37 36.98
N SER A 538 -1.25 -10.78 35.91
CA SER A 538 -0.42 -10.31 34.79
C SER A 538 0.41 -9.08 35.16
N THR A 539 0.14 -8.44 36.30
CA THR A 539 0.74 -7.15 36.71
C THR A 539 1.99 -7.27 37.60
N THR A 540 2.61 -8.44 37.69
CA THR A 540 3.74 -8.69 38.60
C THR A 540 5.02 -7.92 38.25
N MET A 541 5.17 -7.44 37.01
CA MET A 541 6.29 -6.58 36.62
C MET A 541 5.96 -5.09 36.79
N PRO A 542 6.76 -4.32 37.54
CA PRO A 542 6.64 -2.86 37.61
C PRO A 542 6.67 -2.25 36.21
N GLY A 543 5.73 -1.35 35.89
CA GLY A 543 5.66 -0.65 34.60
C GLY A 543 4.74 -1.28 33.54
N MET A 544 4.45 -2.59 33.59
CA MET A 544 3.61 -3.24 32.56
C MET A 544 2.17 -2.71 32.56
N LYS A 545 1.64 -2.36 33.74
CA LYS A 545 0.32 -1.72 33.89
C LYS A 545 0.25 -0.40 33.13
N VAL A 546 1.28 0.44 33.27
CA VAL A 546 1.33 1.77 32.62
C VAL A 546 1.38 1.59 31.10
N MET A 547 2.23 0.67 30.62
CA MET A 547 2.33 0.36 29.19
C MET A 547 0.99 -0.09 28.59
N MET A 548 0.21 -0.92 29.30
CA MET A 548 -1.10 -1.38 28.83
C MET A 548 -2.12 -0.25 28.66
N TYR A 549 -2.09 0.79 29.51
CA TYR A 549 -2.96 1.96 29.36
C TYR A 549 -2.41 3.00 28.37
N LEU A 550 -1.08 3.06 28.20
CA LEU A 550 -0.43 3.97 27.25
C LEU A 550 -0.60 3.50 25.80
N MET A 551 -0.59 2.19 25.54
CA MET A 551 -0.67 1.65 24.18
C MET A 551 -1.94 2.06 23.41
N PRO A 552 -3.16 2.00 23.99
CA PRO A 552 -4.35 2.53 23.31
C PRO A 552 -4.24 4.02 23.00
N LEU A 553 -3.59 4.80 23.88
CA LEU A 553 -3.35 6.22 23.63
C LEU A 553 -2.37 6.42 22.48
N MET A 554 -1.29 5.63 22.39
CA MET A 554 -0.39 5.68 21.23
C MET A 554 -1.11 5.30 19.92
N PHE A 555 -1.98 4.29 19.96
CA PHE A 555 -2.78 3.87 18.82
C PHE A 555 -3.78 4.94 18.37
N LEU A 556 -4.27 5.79 19.27
CA LEU A 556 -5.07 6.95 18.89
C LEU A 556 -4.31 7.87 17.93
N PHE A 557 -3.04 8.20 18.24
CA PHE A 557 -2.22 9.05 17.36
C PHE A 557 -2.00 8.38 16.00
N MET A 558 -1.64 7.10 16.00
CA MET A 558 -1.36 6.37 14.77
C MET A 558 -2.60 6.13 13.89
N PHE A 559 -3.74 5.78 14.47
CA PHE A 559 -4.95 5.40 13.73
C PHE A 559 -5.91 6.54 13.42
N ASN A 560 -5.62 7.76 13.89
CA ASN A 560 -6.46 8.92 13.59
C ASN A 560 -6.60 9.16 12.08
N SER A 561 -5.53 8.91 11.30
CA SER A 561 -5.52 9.05 9.83
C SER A 561 -5.76 7.74 9.06
N TYR A 562 -6.14 6.65 9.75
CA TYR A 562 -6.42 5.35 9.11
C TYR A 562 -7.88 5.22 8.65
N ALA A 563 -8.15 4.19 7.84
CA ALA A 563 -9.50 3.84 7.40
C ALA A 563 -10.47 3.69 8.57
N SER A 564 -11.58 4.43 8.54
CA SER A 564 -12.57 4.46 9.60
C SER A 564 -13.29 3.12 9.78
N GLY A 565 -13.43 2.33 8.70
CA GLY A 565 -13.95 0.96 8.74
C GLY A 565 -13.13 0.02 9.63
N LEU A 566 -11.80 0.19 9.66
CA LEU A 566 -10.94 -0.55 10.58
C LEU A 566 -11.21 -0.17 12.03
N SER A 567 -11.24 1.13 12.33
CA SER A 567 -11.54 1.63 13.69
C SER A 567 -12.93 1.20 14.17
N TYR A 568 -13.92 1.22 13.27
CA TYR A 568 -15.27 0.72 13.54
C TYR A 568 -15.29 -0.78 13.82
N TYR A 569 -14.57 -1.60 13.03
CA TYR A 569 -14.41 -3.02 13.30
C TYR A 569 -13.84 -3.29 14.70
N TYR A 570 -12.78 -2.57 15.10
CA TYR A 570 -12.19 -2.74 16.43
C TYR A 570 -13.16 -2.34 17.56
N LEU A 571 -13.90 -1.25 17.38
CA LEU A 571 -14.95 -0.84 18.32
C LEU A 571 -15.98 -1.96 18.49
N LEU A 572 -16.52 -2.49 17.39
CA LEU A 572 -17.48 -3.60 17.42
C LEU A 572 -16.89 -4.85 18.08
N ALA A 573 -15.64 -5.19 17.76
CA ALA A 573 -14.95 -6.34 18.34
C ALA A 573 -14.82 -6.21 19.86
N ASN A 574 -14.55 -5.01 20.38
CA ASN A 574 -14.51 -4.73 21.82
C ASN A 574 -15.92 -4.81 22.43
N LEU A 575 -16.93 -4.21 21.79
CA LEU A 575 -18.32 -4.25 22.27
C LEU A 575 -18.86 -5.68 22.36
N PHE A 576 -18.64 -6.51 21.33
CA PHE A 576 -19.01 -7.91 21.38
C PHE A 576 -18.24 -8.68 22.45
N THR A 577 -16.97 -8.32 22.69
CA THR A 577 -16.21 -8.93 23.79
C THR A 577 -16.81 -8.59 25.15
N PHE A 578 -17.28 -7.36 25.35
CA PHE A 578 -18.01 -6.97 26.57
C PHE A 578 -19.30 -7.76 26.73
N ALA A 579 -20.08 -7.89 25.67
CA ALA A 579 -21.31 -8.68 25.67
C ALA A 579 -21.03 -10.17 25.99
N GLN A 580 -20.00 -10.76 25.38
CA GLN A 580 -19.56 -12.12 25.66
C GLN A 580 -19.14 -12.27 27.12
N ILE A 581 -18.31 -11.38 27.66
CA ILE A 581 -17.89 -11.41 29.06
C ILE A 581 -19.10 -11.32 29.99
N PHE A 582 -20.00 -10.36 29.74
CA PHE A 582 -21.22 -10.18 30.53
C PHE A 582 -22.09 -11.43 30.55
N LEU A 583 -22.31 -12.06 29.38
CA LEU A 583 -23.07 -13.30 29.24
C LEU A 583 -22.38 -14.45 29.98
N ILE A 584 -21.07 -14.65 29.78
CA ILE A 584 -20.32 -15.75 30.41
C ILE A 584 -20.31 -15.60 31.93
N ARG A 585 -20.18 -14.37 32.48
CA ARG A 585 -20.25 -14.11 33.92
C ARG A 585 -21.51 -14.68 34.56
N ARG A 586 -22.64 -14.64 33.85
CA ARG A 586 -23.93 -15.14 34.34
C ARG A 586 -23.97 -16.67 34.47
N PHE A 587 -23.16 -17.39 33.70
CA PHE A 587 -23.13 -18.85 33.68
C PHE A 587 -21.96 -19.46 34.48
N VAL A 588 -21.02 -18.65 34.97
CA VAL A 588 -19.81 -19.12 35.64
C VAL A 588 -19.88 -18.79 37.14
N ASP A 589 -20.09 -19.82 37.97
CA ASP A 589 -20.07 -19.69 39.43
C ASP A 589 -18.63 -19.80 39.99
N GLU A 590 -18.14 -18.68 40.53
CA GLU A 590 -16.80 -18.57 41.13
C GLU A 590 -16.64 -19.46 42.39
N LYS A 591 -17.70 -19.73 43.16
CA LYS A 591 -17.65 -20.59 44.35
C LYS A 591 -17.51 -22.06 43.97
N ALA A 592 -18.28 -22.51 42.98
CA ALA A 592 -18.17 -23.86 42.43
C ALA A 592 -16.77 -24.11 41.82
N ILE A 593 -16.17 -23.08 41.21
CA ILE A 593 -14.78 -23.15 40.73
C ILE A 593 -13.80 -23.33 41.89
N LEU A 594 -13.90 -22.54 42.96
CA LEU A 594 -13.01 -22.65 44.12
C LEU A 594 -13.07 -24.04 44.77
N ALA A 595 -14.28 -24.58 44.94
CA ALA A 595 -14.48 -25.91 45.50
C ALA A 595 -13.76 -26.99 44.68
N LYS A 596 -13.95 -26.98 43.34
CA LYS A 596 -13.26 -27.90 42.42
C LYS A 596 -11.74 -27.75 42.45
N LEU A 597 -11.22 -26.53 42.59
CA LEU A 597 -9.77 -26.28 42.69
C LEU A 597 -9.18 -26.81 44.00
N ASN A 598 -9.90 -26.66 45.11
CA ASN A 598 -9.49 -27.18 46.42
C ASN A 598 -9.51 -28.73 46.45
N GLU A 599 -10.48 -29.36 45.77
CA GLU A 599 -10.47 -30.82 45.58
C GLU A 599 -9.30 -31.29 44.72
N ASN A 600 -8.96 -30.55 43.66
CA ASN A 600 -7.82 -30.88 42.81
C ASN A 600 -6.49 -30.75 43.56
N LYS A 601 -6.38 -29.81 44.52
CA LYS A 601 -5.22 -29.70 45.42
C LYS A 601 -4.98 -30.96 46.26
N LYS A 602 -6.03 -31.76 46.52
CA LYS A 602 -5.94 -33.03 47.27
C LYS A 602 -5.50 -34.21 46.40
N LYS A 603 -5.53 -34.09 45.07
CA LYS A 603 -5.12 -35.15 44.15
C LYS A 603 -3.60 -35.13 43.96
N PRO A 604 -2.93 -36.29 43.79
CA PRO A 604 -1.49 -36.34 43.55
C PRO A 604 -1.11 -35.59 42.27
N GLU A 605 0.02 -34.87 42.28
CA GLU A 605 0.51 -34.14 41.10
C GLU A 605 0.71 -35.11 39.92
N LYS A 606 -0.11 -34.99 38.87
CA LYS A 606 0.15 -35.68 37.60
C LYS A 606 1.35 -35.01 36.92
N LYS A 607 2.51 -35.67 36.91
CA LYS A 607 3.67 -35.21 36.15
C LYS A 607 3.39 -35.29 34.65
N SER A 608 3.74 -34.24 33.91
CA SER A 608 3.69 -34.28 32.44
C SER A 608 4.85 -35.13 31.91
N LYS A 609 4.62 -35.94 30.87
CA LYS A 609 5.67 -36.75 30.21
C LYS A 609 6.88 -35.93 29.76
N PHE A 610 6.68 -34.65 29.44
CA PHE A 610 7.75 -33.72 29.10
C PHE A 610 8.60 -33.33 30.32
N GLN A 611 7.97 -33.12 31.48
CA GLN A 611 8.68 -32.82 32.74
C GLN A 611 9.49 -34.02 33.22
N GLU A 612 8.97 -35.24 33.09
CA GLU A 612 9.72 -36.45 33.41
C GLU A 612 10.96 -36.60 32.52
N ARG A 613 10.85 -36.30 31.23
CA ARG A 613 12.01 -36.28 30.31
C ARG A 613 13.05 -35.23 30.69
N LEU A 614 12.63 -34.02 31.08
CA LEU A 614 13.53 -32.96 31.52
C LEU A 614 14.21 -33.29 32.85
N GLU A 615 13.49 -33.87 33.81
CA GLU A 615 14.05 -34.36 35.08
C GLU A 615 15.06 -35.50 34.85
N LEU A 616 14.76 -36.43 33.94
CA LEU A 616 15.69 -37.50 33.55
C LEU A 616 16.96 -36.94 32.91
N MET A 617 16.85 -35.99 31.97
CA MET A 617 18.00 -35.31 31.37
C MET A 617 18.82 -34.53 32.42
N ALA A 618 18.16 -33.86 33.36
CA ALA A 618 18.83 -33.13 34.44
C ALA A 618 19.55 -34.06 35.43
N LYS A 619 18.95 -35.21 35.77
CA LYS A 619 19.59 -36.26 36.59
C LYS A 619 20.78 -36.88 35.87
N GLN A 620 20.67 -37.16 34.57
CA GLN A 620 21.78 -37.65 33.75
C GLN A 620 22.94 -36.65 33.65
N ARG A 621 22.66 -35.34 33.62
CA ARG A 621 23.70 -34.29 33.66
C ARG A 621 24.38 -34.16 35.02
N LYS A 622 23.67 -34.39 36.13
CA LYS A 622 24.26 -34.37 37.48
C LYS A 622 25.09 -35.61 37.80
N LEU A 623 24.86 -36.73 37.13
CA LEU A 623 25.65 -37.97 37.24
C LEU A 623 26.93 -37.97 36.39
N LYS A 624 27.13 -36.95 35.53
CA LYS A 624 28.32 -36.77 34.67
C LYS A 624 29.30 -35.69 35.18
N LYS A 625 29.03 -35.11 36.34
CA LYS A 625 30.00 -34.32 37.14
C LYS A 625 30.36 -35.15 38.36
#